data_AF-A0A0H5DIU4-F1
#
_entry.id   AF-A0A0H5DIU4-F1
#
_cell.length_a   1.000
_cell.length_b   1.000
_cell.length_c   1.000
_cell.angle_alpha   90.00
_cell.angle_beta   90.00
_cell.angle_gamma   90.00
#
_symmetry.space_group_name_H-M   'P 1'
#
loop_
_entity.id
_entity.type
_entity.pdbx_description
1 polymer ?
#
loop_
_entity_poly.entity_id
_entity_poly.type
_entity_poly.pdbx_seq_one_letter_code
_entity_poly.pdbx_strand_id
1 'polypeptide(L)'
;MALLKQTWVVMIVLSWGSAAIAGSCLPPAPPWMPTDPDDVRAYADLLKRDVEIYFGDVERYFRCLDHERREVFEQAREVGKNYASTLDTIDQ
;
A
#
# COMPACT_ATOMS: atom_id res chain seq x y z
N MET A 1 27.56 -11.00 -32.00
CA MET A 1 26.10 -10.82 -32.23
C MET A 1 25.22 -11.63 -31.28
N ALA A 2 25.54 -12.89 -30.97
CA ALA A 2 24.77 -13.70 -29.99
C ALA A 2 24.82 -13.14 -28.55
N LEU A 3 26.00 -12.67 -28.11
CA LEU A 3 26.19 -12.05 -26.79
C LEU A 3 25.36 -10.75 -26.59
N LEU A 4 25.18 -9.96 -27.66
CA LEU A 4 24.39 -8.73 -27.63
C LEU A 4 22.87 -9.00 -27.53
N LYS A 5 22.42 -10.15 -28.09
CA LYS A 5 21.02 -10.60 -27.99
C LYS A 5 20.71 -11.18 -26.60
N GLN A 6 21.64 -11.91 -25.99
CA GLN A 6 21.47 -12.47 -24.65
C GLN A 6 21.40 -11.39 -23.57
N THR A 7 22.22 -10.33 -23.68
CA THR A 7 22.15 -9.20 -22.73
C THR A 7 20.82 -8.45 -22.81
N TRP A 8 20.23 -8.34 -24.01
CA TRP A 8 18.90 -7.75 -24.20
C TRP A 8 17.78 -8.57 -23.54
N VAL A 9 17.81 -9.90 -23.70
CA VAL A 9 16.81 -10.78 -23.07
C VAL A 9 16.90 -10.70 -21.54
N VAL A 10 18.12 -10.67 -21.00
CA VAL A 10 18.33 -10.51 -19.55
C VAL A 10 17.81 -9.16 -19.05
N MET A 11 18.08 -8.05 -19.76
CA MET A 11 17.56 -6.73 -19.36
C MET A 11 16.03 -6.61 -19.43
N ILE A 12 15.38 -7.31 -20.39
CA ILE A 12 13.91 -7.35 -20.48
C ILE A 12 13.30 -8.17 -19.33
N VAL A 13 13.93 -9.29 -18.95
CA VAL A 13 13.43 -10.12 -17.83
C VAL A 13 13.60 -9.41 -16.48
N LEU A 14 14.68 -8.65 -16.29
CA LEU A 14 14.91 -7.86 -15.06
C LEU A 14 14.01 -6.61 -14.94
N SER A 15 13.47 -6.07 -16.04
CA SER A 15 12.59 -4.89 -15.96
C SER A 15 11.17 -5.22 -15.53
N TRP A 16 10.72 -6.48 -15.71
CA TRP A 16 9.36 -6.89 -15.38
C TRP A 16 9.12 -7.17 -13.89
N GLY A 17 10.20 -7.36 -13.11
CA GLY A 17 10.12 -7.70 -11.68
C GLY A 17 9.93 -6.53 -10.72
N SER A 18 9.91 -5.28 -11.20
CA SER A 18 9.93 -4.08 -10.35
C SER A 18 8.59 -3.36 -10.20
N ALA A 19 7.49 -3.91 -10.74
CA ALA A 19 6.17 -3.36 -10.49
C ALA A 19 5.55 -4.06 -9.27
N ALA A 20 5.33 -3.28 -8.20
CA ALA A 20 4.59 -3.62 -6.97
C ALA A 20 5.37 -4.25 -5.80
N ILE A 21 6.41 -3.56 -5.33
CA ILE A 21 6.69 -3.51 -3.88
C ILE A 21 6.89 -2.05 -3.45
N ALA A 22 5.99 -1.17 -3.88
CA ALA A 22 5.71 0.03 -3.12
C ALA A 22 4.56 -0.37 -2.19
N GLY A 23 4.77 -0.40 -0.88
CA GLY A 23 3.66 -0.53 0.07
C GLY A 23 2.70 0.63 -0.22
N SER A 24 1.59 0.35 -0.89
CA SER A 24 0.75 1.37 -1.50
C SER A 24 0.07 2.22 -0.44
N CYS A 25 -0.20 1.64 0.74
CA CYS A 25 -0.53 2.35 1.97
C CYS A 25 0.42 1.95 3.11
N LEU A 26 1.29 2.87 3.54
CA LEU A 26 2.18 2.64 4.68
C LEU A 26 1.57 3.21 5.97
N PRO A 27 1.47 2.43 7.06
CA PRO A 27 0.98 2.94 8.33
C PRO A 27 1.95 3.96 8.94
N PRO A 28 1.46 5.07 9.52
CA PRO A 28 2.31 6.03 10.20
C PRO A 28 2.89 5.43 11.49
N ALA A 29 4.15 5.76 11.79
CA ALA A 29 4.77 5.39 13.06
C ALA A 29 4.17 6.25 14.20
N PRO A 30 3.85 5.65 15.36
CA PRO A 30 3.44 6.41 16.53
C PRO A 30 4.54 7.41 16.94
N PRO A 31 4.19 8.67 17.27
CA PRO A 31 5.16 9.61 17.79
C PRO A 31 5.67 9.13 19.15
N TRP A 32 6.88 9.56 19.50
CA TRP A 32 7.43 9.31 20.83
C TRP A 32 6.70 10.15 21.88
N MET A 33 6.49 9.57 23.07
CA MET A 33 5.84 10.25 24.19
C MET A 33 6.77 10.26 25.41
N PRO A 34 7.16 11.44 25.93
CA PRO A 34 7.93 11.53 27.17
C PRO A 34 7.12 11.03 28.37
N THR A 35 7.80 10.41 29.33
CA THR A 35 7.22 10.00 30.62
C THR A 35 7.45 11.02 31.73
N ASP A 36 8.46 11.88 31.60
CA ASP A 36 8.77 12.92 32.57
C ASP A 36 7.80 14.11 32.44
N PRO A 37 7.07 14.50 33.49
CA PRO A 37 6.18 15.66 33.46
C PRO A 37 6.87 17.00 33.22
N ASP A 38 8.17 17.14 33.53
CA ASP A 38 8.95 18.33 33.20
C ASP A 38 9.19 18.41 31.69
N ASP A 39 9.55 17.29 31.04
CA ASP A 39 9.71 17.21 29.59
C ASP A 39 8.39 17.47 28.86
N VAL A 40 7.27 16.92 29.35
CA VAL A 40 5.94 17.17 28.76
C VAL A 40 5.60 18.65 28.78
N ARG A 41 5.92 19.37 29.86
CA ARG A 41 5.68 20.82 29.96
C ARG A 41 6.64 21.61 29.08
N ALA A 42 7.92 21.24 29.07
CA ALA A 42 8.95 21.92 28.28
C ALA A 42 8.68 21.83 26.78
N TYR A 43 8.16 20.69 26.31
CA TYR A 43 7.94 20.41 24.89
C TYR A 43 6.46 20.37 24.50
N ALA A 44 5.56 20.93 25.31
CA ALA A 44 4.11 20.82 25.11
C ALA A 44 3.64 21.22 23.70
N ASP A 45 4.21 22.28 23.12
CA ASP A 45 3.82 22.74 21.78
C ASP A 45 4.38 21.85 20.66
N LEU A 46 5.52 21.21 20.87
CA LEU A 46 6.03 20.18 19.96
C LEU A 46 5.13 18.95 20.00
N LEU A 47 4.78 18.46 21.20
CA LEU A 47 3.91 17.29 21.37
C LEU A 47 2.52 17.50 20.77
N LYS A 48 1.94 18.72 20.90
CA LYS A 48 0.67 19.07 20.23
C LYS A 48 0.78 19.00 18.71
N ARG A 49 1.89 19.47 18.15
CA ARG A 49 2.11 19.42 16.70
C ARG A 49 2.32 17.98 16.22
N ASP A 50 3.04 17.17 16.98
CA ASP A 50 3.30 15.77 16.63
C ASP A 50 2.00 14.96 16.58
N VAL A 51 1.06 15.20 17.51
CA VAL A 51 -0.25 14.53 17.47
C VAL A 51 -1.10 14.98 16.29
N GLU A 52 -1.08 16.27 15.93
CA GLU A 52 -1.77 16.79 14.74
C GLU A 52 -1.22 16.15 13.46
N ILE A 53 0.11 16.07 13.32
CA ILE A 53 0.77 15.44 12.18
C ILE A 53 0.43 13.95 12.13
N TYR A 54 0.56 13.24 13.25
CA TYR A 54 0.28 11.80 13.33
C TYR A 54 -1.14 11.48 12.88
N PHE A 55 -2.16 12.18 13.39
CA PHE A 55 -3.54 11.91 13.00
C PHE A 55 -3.83 12.30 11.55
N GLY A 56 -3.23 13.38 11.03
CA GLY A 56 -3.32 13.71 9.61
C GLY A 56 -2.72 12.61 8.70
N ASP A 57 -1.65 11.97 9.15
CA ASP A 57 -1.04 10.84 8.45
C ASP A 57 -1.89 9.56 8.57
N VAL A 58 -2.52 9.30 9.72
CA VAL A 58 -3.48 8.21 9.92
C VAL A 58 -4.68 8.35 8.98
N GLU A 59 -5.24 9.55 8.84
CA GLU A 59 -6.33 9.81 7.91
C GLU A 59 -5.92 9.56 6.45
N ARG A 60 -4.71 9.98 6.06
CA ARG A 60 -4.16 9.72 4.73
C ARG A 60 -4.01 8.21 4.48
N TYR A 61 -3.53 7.48 5.48
CA TYR A 61 -3.39 6.03 5.44
C TYR A 61 -4.74 5.33 5.26
N PHE A 62 -5.76 5.69 6.04
CA PHE A 62 -7.10 5.09 5.88
C PHE A 62 -7.74 5.41 4.53
N ARG A 63 -7.59 6.64 4.04
CA ARG A 63 -8.08 7.00 2.69
C ARG A 63 -7.43 6.16 1.60
N CYS A 64 -6.15 5.85 1.75
CA CYS A 64 -5.43 4.96 0.85
C CYS A 64 -5.98 3.54 0.93
N LEU A 65 -6.13 2.95 2.13
CA LEU A 65 -6.67 1.59 2.28
C LEU A 65 -8.09 1.46 1.71
N ASP A 66 -8.93 2.47 1.92
CA ASP A 66 -10.27 2.48 1.36
C ASP A 66 -10.28 2.52 -0.17
N HIS A 67 -9.26 3.13 -0.80
CA HIS A 67 -9.10 3.09 -2.24
C HIS A 67 -8.77 1.68 -2.73
N GLU A 68 -7.76 1.05 -2.15
CA GLU A 68 -7.36 -0.32 -2.50
C GLU A 68 -8.50 -1.30 -2.28
N ARG A 69 -9.22 -1.17 -1.16
CA ARG A 69 -10.39 -2.02 -0.88
C ARG A 69 -11.43 -1.92 -1.98
N ARG A 70 -11.72 -0.71 -2.49
CA ARG A 70 -12.67 -0.53 -3.60
C ARG A 70 -12.17 -1.19 -4.88
N GLU A 71 -10.90 -1.01 -5.23
CA GLU A 71 -10.32 -1.60 -6.45
C GLU A 71 -10.34 -3.13 -6.42
N VAL A 72 -9.92 -3.72 -5.29
CA VAL A 72 -9.93 -5.17 -5.10
C VAL A 72 -11.37 -5.71 -5.11
N PHE A 73 -12.31 -4.97 -4.53
CA PHE A 73 -13.72 -5.38 -4.52
C PHE A 73 -14.31 -5.45 -5.93
N GLU A 74 -14.05 -4.44 -6.78
CA GLU A 74 -14.50 -4.47 -8.18
C GLU A 74 -13.83 -5.59 -8.98
N GLN A 75 -12.53 -5.82 -8.75
CA GLN A 75 -11.83 -6.96 -9.37
C GLN A 75 -12.47 -8.30 -8.96
N ALA A 76 -12.70 -8.52 -7.67
CA ALA A 76 -13.31 -9.75 -7.16
C ALA A 76 -14.72 -9.95 -7.72
N ARG A 77 -15.50 -8.86 -7.84
CA ARG A 77 -16.84 -8.89 -8.47
C ARG A 77 -16.76 -9.36 -9.92
N GLU A 78 -15.83 -8.83 -10.71
CA GLU A 78 -15.70 -9.22 -12.12
C GLU A 78 -15.21 -10.65 -12.29
N VAL A 79 -14.20 -11.05 -11.52
CA VAL A 79 -13.72 -12.44 -11.50
C VAL A 79 -14.85 -13.40 -11.10
N GLY A 80 -15.64 -13.04 -10.09
CA GLY A 80 -16.79 -13.83 -9.64
C GLY A 80 -17.82 -14.08 -10.75
N LYS A 81 -18.15 -13.07 -11.56
CA LYS A 81 -19.07 -13.25 -12.71
C LYS A 81 -18.50 -14.23 -13.74
N ASN A 82 -17.21 -14.13 -14.04
CA ASN A 82 -16.55 -15.02 -15.00
C ASN A 82 -16.57 -16.47 -14.53
N TYR A 83 -16.31 -16.71 -13.25
CA TYR A 83 -16.41 -18.04 -12.65
C TYR A 83 -17.85 -18.57 -12.68
N ALA A 84 -18.83 -17.75 -12.31
CA ALA A 84 -20.24 -18.15 -12.36
C ALA A 84 -20.67 -18.57 -13.77
N SER A 85 -20.32 -17.79 -14.80
CA SER A 85 -20.58 -18.13 -16.20
C SER A 85 -19.91 -19.43 -16.64
N THR A 86 -18.69 -19.68 -16.15
CA THR A 86 -17.95 -20.89 -16.51
C THR A 86 -18.58 -22.13 -15.88
N LEU A 87 -18.99 -22.03 -14.61
CA LEU A 87 -19.63 -23.13 -13.90
C LEU A 87 -20.98 -23.49 -14.52
N ASP A 88 -21.79 -22.51 -14.91
CA ASP A 88 -23.05 -22.72 -15.63
C ASP A 88 -22.85 -23.49 -16.96
N THR A 89 -21.73 -23.25 -17.64
CA THR A 89 -21.36 -23.97 -18.88
C THR A 89 -20.90 -25.41 -18.59
N ILE A 90 -20.24 -25.66 -17.45
CA ILE A 90 -19.75 -26.99 -17.07
C ILE A 90 -20.90 -27.91 -16.62
N ASP A 91 -21.90 -27.34 -15.95
CA ASP A 91 -23.04 -28.08 -15.38
C ASP A 91 -24.09 -28.49 -16.45
N GLN A 92 -23.88 -28.16 -17.72
CA GLN A 92 -24.76 -28.43 -18.86
C GLN A 92 -24.29 -29.63 -19.69
#